data_AF-A0A958QMX7-F1
#
_entry.id   AF-A0A958QMX7-F1
#
_cell.length_a   1.000
_cell.length_b   1.000
_cell.length_c   1.000
_cell.angle_alpha   90.00
_cell.angle_beta   90.00
_cell.angle_gamma   90.00
#
_symmetry.space_group_name_H-M   'P 1'
#
loop_
_entity.id
_entity.type
_entity.pdbx_description
1 polymer ?
#
loop_
_entity_poly.entity_id
_entity_poly.type
_entity_poly.pdbx_seq_one_letter_code
_entity_poly.pdbx_strand_id
1 'polypeptide(L)'
;MKLYMRLILITGISILTISFQNCSEVDFSPVHQDSSQKAHDESTSDLDNTLEVGEVEEPIVDIEAPTVPPKNNNINFNCNIDNISDIRVNVAKAYIGQTEVTVATGDRSLVSMAEGFNILITNPAKSNQLRLVLNPDNNQIVDSTGQTYALKTPSAQQSGFKILLNRTQKQFEGNTAYTVKFTLDPNSQIVRAGKKCILKPVVHSNSVVKFEF
;
A
#
# COMPACT_ATOMS: atom_id res chain seq x y z
N MET A 1 42.51 0.88 -36.68
CA MET A 1 43.06 0.67 -35.32
C MET A 1 43.89 1.91 -34.95
N LYS A 2 43.31 2.84 -34.17
CA LYS A 2 44.02 3.96 -33.56
C LYS A 2 43.47 4.16 -32.14
N LEU A 3 44.42 4.38 -31.24
CA LEU A 3 44.39 4.20 -29.80
C LEU A 3 43.77 5.42 -29.06
N TYR A 4 43.19 5.15 -27.89
CA TYR A 4 42.45 6.03 -26.99
C TYR A 4 43.25 7.23 -26.45
N MET A 5 42.52 8.31 -26.11
CA MET A 5 42.84 9.15 -24.96
C MET A 5 41.54 9.68 -24.34
N ARG A 6 41.21 9.20 -23.14
CA ARG A 6 40.10 9.72 -22.31
C ARG A 6 40.63 10.87 -21.47
N LEU A 7 40.08 12.07 -21.66
CA LEU A 7 40.27 13.21 -20.78
C LEU A 7 39.07 13.27 -19.83
N ILE A 8 39.28 12.93 -18.56
CA ILE A 8 38.28 13.08 -17.51
C ILE A 8 38.52 14.45 -16.87
N LEU A 9 37.58 15.39 -17.08
CA LEU A 9 37.54 16.66 -16.36
C LEU A 9 36.58 16.47 -15.17
N ILE A 10 37.12 16.22 -13.98
CA ILE A 10 36.29 16.09 -12.76
C ILE A 10 35.94 17.50 -12.30
N THR A 11 34.69 17.88 -12.54
CA THR A 11 34.03 19.05 -11.98
C THR A 11 33.95 18.92 -10.46
N GLY A 12 34.20 20.01 -9.73
CA GLY A 12 34.04 20.08 -8.28
C GLY A 12 32.63 19.68 -7.85
N ILE A 13 32.51 18.49 -7.27
CA ILE A 13 31.32 17.99 -6.60
C ILE A 13 31.58 18.21 -5.11
N SER A 14 30.92 19.20 -4.52
CA SER A 14 30.76 19.27 -3.07
C SER A 14 29.87 18.09 -2.65
N ILE A 15 30.46 17.07 -2.03
CA ILE A 15 29.73 15.94 -1.47
C ILE A 15 29.12 16.41 -0.15
N LEU A 16 27.79 16.54 -0.11
CA LEU A 16 27.04 16.68 1.14
C LEU A 16 26.84 15.28 1.72
N THR A 17 27.63 14.93 2.72
CA THR A 17 27.52 13.65 3.43
C THR A 17 26.33 13.71 4.38
N ILE A 18 25.28 12.94 4.11
CA ILE A 18 24.17 12.72 5.05
C ILE A 18 24.39 11.35 5.68
N SER A 19 24.73 11.32 6.96
CA SER A 19 24.86 10.11 7.75
C SER A 19 23.47 9.65 8.23
N PHE A 20 23.02 8.50 7.76
CA PHE A 20 21.88 7.79 8.32
C PHE A 20 22.39 6.85 9.42
N GLN A 21 21.94 7.05 10.66
CA GLN A 21 22.12 6.05 11.71
C GLN A 21 21.10 4.93 11.48
N ASN A 22 21.61 3.72 11.32
CA ASN A 22 20.84 2.48 11.25
C ASN A 22 20.11 2.27 12.58
N CYS A 23 18.77 2.21 12.55
CA CYS A 23 18.03 1.48 13.58
C CYS A 23 18.04 0.00 13.20
N SER A 24 18.72 -0.79 14.02
CA SER A 24 18.75 -2.25 13.97
C SER A 24 17.37 -2.84 14.28
N GLU A 25 16.89 -3.64 13.33
CA GLU A 25 16.23 -4.94 13.45
C GLU A 25 15.55 -5.27 14.79
N VAL A 26 14.21 -5.26 14.80
CA VAL A 26 13.40 -5.91 15.83
C VAL A 26 13.08 -7.31 15.33
N ASP A 27 13.82 -8.28 15.86
CA ASP A 27 13.59 -9.71 15.65
C ASP A 27 12.35 -10.14 16.45
N PHE A 28 11.38 -10.76 15.78
CA PHE A 28 10.22 -11.39 16.40
C PHE A 28 10.27 -12.88 16.10
N SER A 29 10.46 -13.68 17.16
CA SER A 29 10.12 -15.10 17.15
C SER A 29 9.69 -15.57 18.55
N PRO A 30 8.87 -16.63 18.63
CA PRO A 30 7.77 -16.72 19.57
C PRO A 30 8.11 -17.54 20.82
N VAL A 31 7.63 -17.10 21.99
CA VAL A 31 7.68 -17.92 23.22
C VAL A 31 6.32 -18.59 23.42
N HIS A 32 6.28 -19.88 23.14
CA HIS A 32 5.29 -20.81 23.65
C HIS A 32 5.43 -20.91 25.17
N GLN A 33 4.35 -20.67 25.89
CA GLN A 33 4.21 -21.06 27.29
C GLN A 33 3.67 -22.50 27.34
N ASP A 34 4.49 -23.41 27.84
CA ASP A 34 4.05 -24.67 28.45
C ASP A 34 4.82 -24.85 29.75
N SER A 35 4.10 -25.06 30.85
CA SER A 35 4.65 -25.67 32.05
C SER A 35 3.54 -26.30 32.88
N SER A 36 3.45 -27.62 32.83
CA SER A 36 2.97 -28.47 33.92
C SER A 36 3.65 -29.82 33.89
N GLN A 37 4.62 -30.03 34.77
CA GLN A 37 5.08 -31.31 35.37
C GLN A 37 6.08 -30.93 36.49
N LYS A 38 5.73 -31.02 37.78
CA LYS A 38 5.62 -32.18 38.69
C LYS A 38 6.95 -32.52 39.41
N ALA A 39 6.93 -32.30 40.74
CA ALA A 39 7.62 -32.96 41.86
C ALA A 39 9.17 -32.96 41.91
N HIS A 40 9.76 -32.45 43.01
CA HIS A 40 10.26 -33.26 44.15
C HIS A 40 10.94 -32.37 45.23
N ASP A 41 10.72 -32.74 46.49
CA ASP A 41 11.53 -32.61 47.73
C ASP A 41 12.23 -31.30 48.14
N GLU A 42 11.70 -30.75 49.24
CA GLU A 42 12.31 -30.72 50.58
C GLU A 42 13.85 -30.73 50.67
N SER A 43 14.43 -29.64 51.22
CA SER A 43 15.12 -29.63 52.53
C SER A 43 15.95 -28.34 52.68
N THR A 44 15.82 -27.69 53.86
CA THR A 44 16.85 -27.03 54.70
C THR A 44 17.94 -26.17 54.03
N SER A 45 18.44 -25.07 54.58
CA SER A 45 18.28 -24.32 55.82
C SER A 45 19.29 -23.16 55.71
N ASP A 46 19.10 -22.16 56.57
CA ASP A 46 20.16 -21.37 57.20
C ASP A 46 20.83 -20.16 56.49
N LEU A 47 20.65 -19.03 57.20
CA LEU A 47 21.65 -18.04 57.64
C LEU A 47 22.25 -17.11 56.56
N ASP A 48 21.86 -15.84 56.56
CA ASP A 48 22.46 -14.74 57.36
C ASP A 48 23.55 -14.01 56.53
N ASN A 49 23.27 -12.79 56.05
CA ASN A 49 23.72 -11.57 56.72
C ASN A 49 23.43 -10.30 55.90
N THR A 50 22.90 -9.34 56.63
CA THR A 50 22.81 -7.88 56.48
C THR A 50 23.93 -7.20 55.68
N LEU A 51 23.59 -6.21 54.83
CA LEU A 51 24.06 -4.81 54.91
C LEU A 51 23.56 -3.95 53.74
N GLU A 52 23.05 -2.78 54.11
CA GLU A 52 22.45 -1.72 53.29
C GLU A 52 23.40 -1.16 52.22
N VAL A 53 22.82 -0.56 51.18
CA VAL A 53 22.96 0.86 50.80
C VAL A 53 22.51 1.04 49.33
N GLY A 54 21.64 2.01 49.08
CA GLY A 54 21.56 2.67 47.78
C GLY A 54 20.17 2.73 47.18
N GLU A 55 19.31 3.59 47.73
CA GLU A 55 18.11 4.08 47.07
C GLU A 55 18.55 5.01 45.92
N VAL A 56 18.26 4.61 44.67
CA VAL A 56 18.28 5.51 43.52
C VAL A 56 16.93 5.34 42.84
N GLU A 57 16.01 6.25 43.16
CA GLU A 57 14.76 6.40 42.42
C GLU A 57 15.08 6.82 40.98
N GLU A 58 14.82 5.95 40.02
CA GLU A 58 14.78 6.34 38.60
C GLU A 58 13.40 6.91 38.25
N PRO A 59 13.33 8.03 37.50
CA PRO A 59 12.07 8.71 37.20
C PRO A 59 11.23 7.86 36.23
N ILE A 60 9.99 7.58 36.63
CA ILE A 60 8.97 6.99 35.75
C ILE A 60 8.63 8.01 34.67
N VAL A 61 9.13 7.79 33.45
CA VAL A 61 8.65 8.48 32.23
C VAL A 61 7.47 7.67 31.72
N ASP A 62 6.26 8.23 31.90
CA ASP A 62 5.05 7.69 31.28
C ASP A 62 5.19 7.76 29.75
N ILE A 63 5.50 6.62 29.12
CA ILE A 63 5.40 6.49 27.67
C ILE A 63 3.91 6.39 27.36
N GLU A 64 3.31 7.53 27.01
CA GLU A 64 1.96 7.60 26.50
C GLU A 64 1.84 6.66 25.28
N ALA A 65 1.01 5.63 25.43
CA ALA A 65 0.84 4.61 24.41
C ALA A 65 0.45 5.26 23.07
N PRO A 66 0.99 4.78 21.93
CA PRO A 66 0.65 5.32 20.63
C PRO A 66 -0.87 5.24 20.43
N THR A 67 -1.49 6.41 20.33
CA THR A 67 -2.92 6.54 20.12
C THR A 67 -3.28 5.88 18.79
N VAL A 68 -4.03 4.78 18.88
CA VAL A 68 -4.64 4.13 17.72
C VAL A 68 -5.45 5.20 16.98
N PRO A 69 -5.21 5.44 15.67
CA PRO A 69 -5.93 6.47 14.94
C PRO A 69 -7.44 6.19 15.01
N PRO A 70 -8.27 7.21 15.27
CA PRO A 70 -9.70 7.02 15.48
C PRO A 70 -10.33 6.38 14.24
N LYS A 71 -10.96 5.21 14.43
CA LYS A 71 -11.87 4.64 13.43
C LYS A 71 -13.07 5.58 13.31
N ASN A 72 -13.04 6.47 12.32
CA ASN A 72 -14.23 7.12 11.78
C ASN A 72 -15.25 6.02 11.44
N ASN A 73 -16.31 5.95 12.23
CA ASN A 73 -17.39 4.98 12.17
C ASN A 73 -18.67 5.55 11.53
N ASN A 74 -18.59 6.72 10.89
CA ASN A 74 -19.72 7.34 10.18
C ASN A 74 -19.79 6.86 8.73
N ILE A 75 -19.64 5.55 8.51
CA ILE A 75 -19.74 4.99 7.17
C ILE A 75 -21.22 4.72 6.88
N ASN A 76 -21.85 5.65 6.16
CA ASN A 76 -23.23 5.49 5.75
C ASN A 76 -23.32 4.36 4.69
N PHE A 77 -24.13 3.34 4.96
CA PHE A 77 -24.33 2.18 4.08
C PHE A 77 -25.45 2.40 3.04
N ASN A 78 -26.08 3.58 2.99
CA ASN A 78 -27.09 3.86 1.99
C ASN A 78 -26.44 4.20 0.63
N CYS A 79 -26.77 3.45 -0.41
CA CYS A 79 -26.23 3.68 -1.75
C CYS A 79 -27.01 4.71 -2.58
N ASN A 80 -27.91 5.46 -1.94
CA ASN A 80 -28.58 6.60 -2.56
C ASN A 80 -27.70 7.86 -2.44
N ILE A 81 -26.55 7.80 -3.10
CA ILE A 81 -25.57 8.89 -3.17
C ILE A 81 -25.67 9.47 -4.57
N ASP A 82 -25.96 10.76 -4.64
CA ASP A 82 -25.87 11.54 -5.86
C ASP A 82 -24.70 12.52 -5.72
N ASN A 83 -24.21 13.06 -6.85
CA ASN A 83 -23.05 13.96 -6.88
C ASN A 83 -21.79 13.32 -6.28
N ILE A 84 -21.47 12.11 -6.70
CA ILE A 84 -20.21 11.45 -6.34
C ILE A 84 -19.06 12.27 -6.93
N SER A 85 -18.18 12.75 -6.05
CA SER A 85 -17.01 13.55 -6.41
C SER A 85 -15.78 12.67 -6.63
N ASP A 86 -15.66 11.56 -5.89
CA ASP A 86 -14.53 10.66 -5.97
C ASP A 86 -14.90 9.22 -5.58
N ILE A 87 -14.07 8.27 -6.03
CA ILE A 87 -14.09 6.88 -5.61
C ILE A 87 -12.68 6.53 -5.13
N ARG A 88 -12.58 6.19 -3.85
CA ARG A 88 -11.33 5.81 -3.22
C ARG A 88 -11.19 4.30 -3.13
N VAL A 89 -10.09 3.77 -3.64
CA VAL A 89 -9.79 2.34 -3.64
C VAL A 89 -8.47 2.07 -2.95
N ASN A 90 -8.40 0.98 -2.20
CA ASN A 90 -7.18 0.55 -1.55
C ASN A 90 -6.44 -0.44 -2.47
N VAL A 91 -5.49 0.05 -3.26
CA VAL A 91 -4.74 -0.74 -4.23
C VAL A 91 -3.67 -1.58 -3.52
N ALA A 92 -3.73 -2.90 -3.67
CA ALA A 92 -2.72 -3.81 -3.14
C ALA A 92 -1.57 -4.03 -4.14
N LYS A 93 -1.92 -4.38 -5.38
CA LYS A 93 -0.98 -4.79 -6.44
C LYS A 93 -1.55 -4.48 -7.82
N ALA A 94 -0.74 -4.58 -8.87
CA ALA A 94 -1.21 -4.49 -10.24
C ALA A 94 -0.54 -5.51 -11.17
N TYR A 95 -1.24 -5.92 -12.22
CA TYR A 95 -0.77 -6.90 -13.20
C TYR A 95 -1.08 -6.48 -14.63
N ILE A 96 -0.15 -6.74 -15.55
CA ILE A 96 -0.37 -6.74 -17.00
C ILE A 96 -0.20 -8.18 -17.48
N GLY A 97 -1.31 -8.81 -17.88
CA GLY A 97 -1.32 -10.24 -18.14
C GLY A 97 -1.00 -11.02 -16.85
N GLN A 98 0.11 -11.76 -16.86
CA GLN A 98 0.62 -12.49 -15.68
C GLN A 98 1.76 -11.76 -14.97
N THR A 99 2.26 -10.67 -15.55
CA THR A 99 3.39 -9.92 -15.01
C THR A 99 2.90 -8.93 -13.96
N GLU A 100 3.42 -9.02 -12.74
CA GLU A 100 3.23 -7.99 -11.72
C GLU A 100 3.94 -6.71 -12.15
N VAL A 101 3.27 -5.58 -12.01
CA VAL A 101 3.81 -4.26 -12.36
C VAL A 101 3.81 -3.39 -11.11
N THR A 102 4.82 -2.53 -10.97
CA THR A 102 4.86 -1.60 -9.86
C THR A 102 3.91 -0.45 -10.15
N VAL A 103 3.06 -0.13 -9.17
CA VAL A 103 2.11 0.98 -9.18
C VAL A 103 2.08 1.60 -7.78
N ALA A 104 1.58 2.83 -7.66
CA ALA A 104 1.30 3.42 -6.37
C ALA A 104 0.19 2.63 -5.62
N THR A 105 0.49 2.11 -4.42
CA THR A 105 -0.40 1.26 -3.59
C THR A 105 -0.98 1.98 -2.38
N GLY A 106 -2.05 1.44 -1.79
CA GLY A 106 -2.80 2.03 -0.68
C GLY A 106 -4.04 2.79 -1.15
N ASP A 107 -4.54 3.72 -0.32
CA ASP A 107 -5.71 4.54 -0.64
C ASP A 107 -5.44 5.46 -1.85
N ARG A 108 -6.22 5.31 -2.92
CA ARG A 108 -6.09 6.05 -4.17
C ARG A 108 -7.44 6.52 -4.68
N SER A 109 -7.49 7.78 -5.08
CA SER A 109 -8.59 8.35 -5.86
C SER A 109 -8.56 7.77 -7.28
N LEU A 110 -9.64 7.11 -7.69
CA LEU A 110 -9.81 6.68 -9.08
C LEU A 110 -9.94 7.90 -10.02
N VAL A 111 -10.48 9.02 -9.56
CA VAL A 111 -10.57 10.25 -10.36
C VAL A 111 -9.17 10.77 -10.67
N SER A 112 -8.31 10.94 -9.66
CA SER A 112 -6.93 11.37 -9.89
C SER A 112 -6.14 10.35 -10.72
N MET A 113 -6.37 9.05 -10.52
CA MET A 113 -5.76 8.02 -11.37
C MET A 113 -6.22 8.11 -12.83
N ALA A 114 -7.46 8.51 -13.09
CA ALA A 114 -7.99 8.66 -14.45
C ALA A 114 -7.22 9.73 -15.25
N GLU A 115 -6.83 10.82 -14.59
CA GLU A 115 -6.02 11.91 -15.17
C GLU A 115 -4.62 11.44 -15.60
N GLY A 116 -4.09 10.44 -14.90
CA GLY A 116 -2.90 9.71 -15.27
C GLY A 116 -2.17 9.14 -14.07
N PHE A 117 -1.72 7.90 -14.19
CA PHE A 117 -0.84 7.27 -13.19
C PHE A 117 0.26 6.46 -13.86
N ASN A 118 1.38 6.35 -13.17
CA ASN A 118 2.55 5.67 -13.69
C ASN A 118 2.58 4.22 -13.22
N ILE A 119 3.00 3.35 -14.13
CA ILE A 119 3.36 1.97 -13.84
C ILE A 119 4.79 1.72 -14.30
N LEU A 120 5.53 0.89 -13.57
CA LEU A 120 6.82 0.38 -13.99
C LEU A 120 6.68 -1.11 -14.29
N ILE A 121 7.10 -1.49 -15.49
CA ILE A 121 7.09 -2.87 -15.97
C ILE A 121 8.53 -3.35 -15.93
N THR A 122 8.83 -4.35 -15.11
CA THR A 122 10.19 -4.90 -14.95
C THR A 122 10.50 -5.94 -16.03
N ASN A 123 9.55 -6.85 -16.28
CA ASN A 123 9.67 -7.88 -17.29
C ASN A 123 8.73 -7.62 -18.47
N PRO A 124 9.16 -7.89 -19.73
CA PRO A 124 8.28 -7.74 -20.89
C PRO A 124 6.94 -8.43 -20.69
N ALA A 125 5.86 -7.79 -21.14
CA ALA A 125 4.51 -8.29 -20.94
C ALA A 125 3.65 -8.06 -22.18
N LYS A 126 2.64 -8.90 -22.38
CA LYS A 126 1.67 -8.75 -23.46
C LYS A 126 0.26 -8.89 -22.92
N SER A 127 -0.54 -7.83 -23.04
CA SER A 127 -1.91 -7.80 -22.54
C SER A 127 -2.68 -6.65 -23.18
N ASN A 128 -4.00 -6.76 -23.22
CA ASN A 128 -4.92 -5.67 -23.53
C ASN A 128 -5.55 -5.07 -22.27
N GLN A 129 -5.12 -5.49 -21.09
CA GLN A 129 -5.66 -5.03 -19.81
C GLN A 129 -4.57 -4.85 -18.76
N LEU A 130 -4.75 -3.84 -17.92
CA LEU A 130 -4.09 -3.64 -16.65
C LEU A 130 -5.10 -3.95 -15.54
N ARG A 131 -4.75 -4.86 -14.63
CA ARG A 131 -5.60 -5.27 -13.51
C ARG A 131 -5.03 -4.71 -12.21
N LEU A 132 -5.80 -3.87 -11.54
CA LEU A 132 -5.53 -3.45 -10.16
C LEU A 132 -6.19 -4.45 -9.22
N VAL A 133 -5.39 -5.06 -8.35
CA VAL A 133 -5.89 -5.87 -7.23
C VAL A 133 -6.13 -4.94 -6.07
N LEU A 134 -7.37 -4.90 -5.57
CA LEU A 134 -7.77 -4.03 -4.46
C LEU A 134 -7.89 -4.87 -3.19
N ASN A 135 -7.49 -4.30 -2.07
CA ASN A 135 -7.77 -4.85 -0.75
C ASN A 135 -9.29 -4.90 -0.52
N PRO A 136 -9.79 -5.90 0.23
CA PRO A 136 -11.23 -6.04 0.48
C PRO A 136 -11.79 -4.88 1.31
N ASP A 137 -10.96 -4.27 2.14
CA ASP A 137 -11.33 -3.22 3.09
C ASP A 137 -10.82 -1.83 2.67
N ASN A 138 -11.42 -0.80 3.29
CA ASN A 138 -11.09 0.62 3.12
C ASN A 138 -11.32 1.19 1.71
N ASN A 139 -12.24 0.60 0.93
CA ASN A 139 -12.74 1.21 -0.31
C ASN A 139 -13.95 2.10 0.00
N GLN A 140 -14.01 3.30 -0.58
CA GLN A 140 -14.99 4.32 -0.22
C GLN A 140 -15.50 5.11 -1.43
N ILE A 141 -16.73 5.60 -1.32
CA ILE A 141 -17.28 6.65 -2.20
C ILE A 141 -17.16 7.97 -1.44
N VAL A 142 -16.83 9.06 -2.14
CA VAL A 142 -16.85 10.43 -1.59
C VAL A 142 -17.87 11.24 -2.38
N ASP A 143 -18.77 11.93 -1.68
CA ASP A 143 -19.73 12.85 -2.32
C ASP A 143 -19.15 14.27 -2.48
N SER A 144 -19.92 15.17 -3.09
CA SER A 144 -19.52 16.57 -3.27
C SER A 144 -19.39 17.37 -1.97
N THR A 145 -19.92 16.88 -0.85
CA THR A 145 -19.78 17.50 0.48
C THR A 145 -18.56 17.01 1.24
N GLY A 146 -17.91 15.94 0.75
CA GLY A 146 -16.77 15.28 1.39
C GLY A 146 -17.16 14.11 2.30
N GLN A 147 -18.45 13.75 2.39
CA GLN A 147 -18.90 12.60 3.17
C GLN A 147 -18.47 11.29 2.51
N THR A 148 -18.03 10.33 3.32
CA THR A 148 -17.58 9.03 2.85
C THR A 148 -18.60 7.91 3.12
N TYR A 149 -18.65 6.94 2.21
CA TYR A 149 -19.57 5.81 2.24
C TYR A 149 -18.82 4.52 1.90
N ALA A 150 -19.24 3.39 2.48
CA ALA A 150 -18.60 2.09 2.23
C ALA A 150 -18.80 1.65 0.78
N LEU A 151 -17.71 1.28 0.12
CA LEU A 151 -17.75 0.70 -1.21
C LEU A 151 -17.40 -0.78 -1.17
N LYS A 152 -18.27 -1.61 -1.77
CA LYS A 152 -17.93 -3.00 -2.08
C LYS A 152 -17.28 -3.08 -3.45
N THR A 153 -16.19 -3.81 -3.52
CA THR A 153 -15.44 -4.01 -4.76
C THR A 153 -15.69 -5.41 -5.30
N PRO A 154 -15.87 -5.59 -6.62
CA PRO A 154 -15.92 -6.92 -7.23
C PRO A 154 -14.61 -7.70 -7.07
N SER A 155 -13.50 -7.03 -6.74
CA SER A 155 -12.20 -7.66 -6.51
C SER A 155 -12.19 -8.61 -5.32
N ALA A 156 -13.09 -8.43 -4.34
CA ALA A 156 -13.33 -9.41 -3.27
C ALA A 156 -13.83 -10.77 -3.81
N GLN A 157 -14.18 -10.84 -5.10
CA GLN A 157 -14.62 -12.03 -5.84
C GLN A 157 -13.64 -12.40 -6.98
N GLN A 158 -12.33 -12.15 -6.79
CA GLN A 158 -11.19 -12.67 -7.57
C GLN A 158 -10.65 -11.83 -8.75
N SER A 159 -11.38 -10.85 -9.32
CA SER A 159 -10.98 -10.31 -10.65
C SER A 159 -10.35 -8.90 -10.72
N GLY A 160 -10.23 -8.18 -9.59
CA GLY A 160 -9.64 -6.83 -9.56
C GLY A 160 -10.48 -5.75 -10.27
N PHE A 161 -10.03 -4.50 -10.23
CA PHE A 161 -10.51 -3.41 -11.10
C PHE A 161 -9.66 -3.39 -12.38
N LYS A 162 -10.31 -3.50 -13.54
CA LYS A 162 -9.64 -3.70 -14.82
C LYS A 162 -9.71 -2.43 -15.66
N ILE A 163 -8.56 -2.04 -16.20
CA ILE A 163 -8.42 -0.96 -17.17
C ILE A 163 -8.08 -1.60 -18.51
N LEU A 164 -8.99 -1.53 -19.47
CA LEU A 164 -8.77 -2.05 -20.82
C LEU A 164 -7.90 -1.06 -21.58
N LEU A 165 -6.72 -1.51 -22.00
CA LEU A 165 -5.66 -0.69 -22.61
C LEU A 165 -5.89 -0.42 -24.10
N ASN A 166 -6.76 -1.21 -24.74
CA ASN A 166 -7.21 -1.17 -26.14
C ASN A 166 -7.98 -2.47 -26.48
N ARG A 167 -8.42 -2.61 -27.75
CA ARG A 167 -9.10 -3.85 -28.23
C ARG A 167 -8.15 -4.99 -28.64
N THR A 168 -6.85 -4.71 -28.82
CA THR A 168 -5.86 -5.68 -29.32
C THR A 168 -4.67 -5.76 -28.37
N GLN A 169 -4.14 -6.96 -28.08
CA GLN A 169 -3.01 -7.10 -27.16
C GLN A 169 -1.85 -6.14 -27.46
N LYS A 170 -1.46 -5.32 -26.47
CA LYS A 170 -0.32 -4.42 -26.53
C LYS A 170 0.92 -5.14 -25.99
N GLN A 171 2.07 -4.86 -26.61
CA GLN A 171 3.37 -5.30 -26.09
C GLN A 171 3.95 -4.20 -25.20
N PHE A 172 4.50 -4.61 -24.07
CA PHE A 172 5.15 -3.75 -23.10
C PHE A 172 6.59 -4.22 -22.93
N GLU A 173 7.49 -3.26 -22.93
CA GLU A 173 8.92 -3.50 -22.73
C GLU A 173 9.19 -3.68 -21.23
N GLY A 174 10.18 -4.52 -20.92
CA GLY A 174 10.72 -4.62 -19.56
C GLY A 174 11.52 -3.36 -19.20
N ASN A 175 11.75 -3.19 -17.90
CA ASN A 175 12.41 -2.04 -17.29
C ASN A 175 11.95 -0.68 -17.84
N THR A 176 10.66 -0.55 -18.14
CA THR A 176 10.09 0.62 -18.81
C THR A 176 8.91 1.16 -18.03
N ALA A 177 8.87 2.48 -17.85
CA ALA A 177 7.74 3.16 -17.24
C ALA A 177 6.70 3.59 -18.29
N TYR A 178 5.42 3.52 -17.91
CA TYR A 178 4.32 3.97 -18.74
C TYR A 178 3.35 4.83 -17.93
N THR A 179 2.80 5.90 -18.51
CA THR A 179 1.63 6.59 -17.98
C THR A 179 0.37 6.01 -18.61
N VAL A 180 -0.56 5.58 -17.75
CA VAL A 180 -1.89 5.14 -18.16
C VAL A 180 -2.90 6.21 -17.79
N LYS A 181 -3.74 6.59 -18.74
CA LYS A 181 -4.90 7.49 -18.55
C LYS A 181 -6.17 6.75 -18.94
N PHE A 182 -7.27 7.05 -18.25
CA PHE A 182 -8.59 6.50 -18.57
C PHE A 182 -9.68 7.53 -18.31
N THR A 183 -10.88 7.28 -18.82
CA THR A 183 -12.03 8.14 -18.53
C THR A 183 -12.84 7.52 -17.39
N LEU A 184 -13.22 8.36 -16.43
CA LEU A 184 -14.02 7.97 -15.28
C LEU A 184 -15.11 9.01 -15.04
N ASP A 185 -16.37 8.57 -15.06
CA ASP A 185 -17.47 9.30 -14.44
C ASP A 185 -17.84 8.55 -13.15
N PRO A 186 -17.52 9.09 -11.96
CA PRO A 186 -17.76 8.42 -10.68
C PRO A 186 -19.21 7.97 -10.48
N ASN A 187 -20.19 8.77 -10.90
CA ASN A 187 -21.61 8.45 -10.75
C ASN A 187 -21.98 7.23 -11.59
N SER A 188 -21.43 7.14 -12.80
CA SER A 188 -21.64 5.99 -13.68
C SER A 188 -20.95 4.71 -13.21
N GLN A 189 -19.95 4.79 -12.33
CA GLN A 189 -19.15 3.63 -11.92
C GLN A 189 -19.72 2.86 -10.74
N ILE A 190 -20.79 3.33 -10.10
CA ILE A 190 -21.39 2.66 -8.96
C ILE A 190 -22.67 1.92 -9.38
N VAL A 191 -22.79 0.66 -8.97
CA VAL A 191 -24.01 -0.14 -9.06
C VAL A 191 -24.67 -0.18 -7.69
N ARG A 192 -25.96 0.17 -7.66
CA ARG A 192 -26.81 0.10 -6.47
C ARG A 192 -27.40 -1.30 -6.35
N ALA A 193 -27.08 -2.01 -5.27
CA ALA A 193 -27.60 -3.36 -4.98
C ALA A 193 -28.22 -3.38 -3.57
N GLY A 194 -29.44 -2.87 -3.45
CA GLY A 194 -30.08 -2.64 -2.16
C GLY A 194 -29.32 -1.59 -1.34
N LYS A 195 -28.90 -1.96 -0.12
CA LYS A 195 -28.06 -1.12 0.77
C LYS A 195 -26.56 -1.26 0.49
N LYS A 196 -26.15 -1.69 -0.71
CA LYS A 196 -24.74 -1.88 -1.06
C LYS A 196 -24.41 -1.04 -2.28
N CYS A 197 -23.30 -0.33 -2.20
CA CYS A 197 -22.63 0.24 -3.35
C CYS A 197 -21.57 -0.72 -3.86
N ILE A 198 -21.64 -1.04 -5.15
CA ILE A 198 -20.70 -1.93 -5.80
C ILE A 198 -19.98 -1.16 -6.90
N LEU A 199 -18.65 -1.17 -6.88
CA LEU A 199 -17.84 -0.60 -7.95
C LEU A 199 -18.00 -1.43 -9.23
N LYS A 200 -18.22 -0.80 -10.39
CA LYS A 200 -18.15 -1.49 -11.68
C LYS A 200 -16.71 -1.97 -11.92
N PRO A 201 -16.52 -3.19 -12.45
CA PRO A 201 -15.20 -3.81 -12.49
C PRO A 201 -14.29 -3.28 -13.60
N VAL A 202 -14.80 -2.52 -14.58
CA VAL A 202 -14.07 -2.24 -15.83
C VAL A 202 -14.20 -0.79 -16.25
N VAL A 203 -13.07 -0.19 -16.62
CA VAL A 203 -12.95 1.08 -17.36
C VAL A 203 -12.08 0.91 -18.59
N HIS A 204 -12.10 1.91 -19.47
CA HIS A 204 -11.31 1.92 -20.70
C HIS A 204 -10.26 3.01 -20.65
N SER A 205 -9.02 2.67 -20.96
CA SER A 205 -7.97 3.66 -21.14
C SER A 205 -8.25 4.51 -22.37
N ASN A 206 -7.94 5.80 -22.29
CA ASN A 206 -7.87 6.68 -23.45
C ASN A 206 -6.42 6.89 -23.92
N SER A 207 -5.42 6.65 -23.07
CA SER A 207 -4.00 6.79 -23.43
C SER A 207 -3.08 5.89 -22.61
N VAL A 208 -2.04 5.36 -23.25
CA VAL A 208 -0.95 4.61 -22.62
C VAL A 208 0.37 5.02 -23.27
N VAL A 209 1.12 5.90 -22.62
CA VAL A 209 2.34 6.52 -23.17
C VAL A 209 3.57 5.95 -22.48
N LYS A 210 4.60 5.61 -23.25
CA LYS A 210 5.91 5.18 -22.75
C LYS A 210 6.68 6.41 -22.27
N PHE A 211 7.31 6.35 -21.11
CA PHE A 211 8.31 7.35 -20.73
C PHE A 211 9.60 7.08 -21.52
N GLU A 212 10.03 8.07 -22.29
CA GLU A 212 11.35 8.11 -22.89
C GLU A 212 12.23 9.06 -22.08
N PHE A 213 13.45 8.62 -21.76
CA PHE A 213 14.47 9.40 -21.06
C PHE A 213 15.50 9.91 -22.07
#